data_AF-M0AFB2-F1
#
_entry.id   AF-M0AFB2-F1
#
_cell.length_a   1.000
_cell.length_b   1.000
_cell.length_c   1.000
_cell.angle_alpha   90.00
_cell.angle_beta   90.00
_cell.angle_gamma   90.00
#
_symmetry.space_group_name_H-M   'P 1'
#
loop_
_entity.id
_entity.type
_entity.pdbx_description
1 polymer ?
#
loop_
_entity_poly.entity_id
_entity_poly.type
_entity_poly.pdbx_seq_one_letter_code
_entity_poly.pdbx_strand_id
1 'polypeptide(L)'
;MLPVISDPESLSTPAGSDDAATTDTIFDLLSDWRRRAVLRYLDGHGGTDQVPLSDVADHVVLAADGQDTGALAATGDALLGTRKRIHISLRHTHVPKLADAGVLEFDPESNTVALCKTGEELDAQLRKEREDRGADGKSDGDGDFVPEATG
;
A
#
# COMPACT_ATOMS: atom_id res chain seq x y z
N MET A 1 21.51 41.01 -25.52
CA MET A 1 21.58 39.55 -25.73
C MET A 1 20.99 38.89 -24.49
N LEU A 2 19.90 38.13 -24.63
CA LEU A 2 19.29 37.21 -23.64
C LEU A 2 19.81 35.77 -23.93
N PRO A 3 19.56 34.73 -23.11
CA PRO A 3 19.89 34.51 -21.67
C PRO A 3 20.44 33.07 -21.41
N VAL A 4 20.95 32.72 -20.21
CA VAL A 4 20.91 31.32 -19.71
C VAL A 4 20.74 31.30 -18.19
N ILE A 5 19.54 30.89 -17.80
CA ILE A 5 19.09 30.31 -16.55
C ILE A 5 19.85 29.01 -16.21
N SER A 6 20.15 28.79 -14.94
CA SER A 6 20.19 27.45 -14.33
C SER A 6 20.07 27.63 -12.83
N ASP A 7 18.83 27.85 -12.42
CA ASP A 7 18.33 27.60 -11.09
C ASP A 7 18.63 26.15 -10.66
N PRO A 8 19.11 25.93 -9.43
CA PRO A 8 18.72 24.79 -8.65
C PRO A 8 17.65 25.23 -7.64
N GLU A 9 16.54 25.82 -8.10
CA GLU A 9 15.25 25.57 -7.46
C GLU A 9 14.81 24.19 -7.96
N SER A 10 15.19 23.15 -7.23
CA SER A 10 14.46 21.90 -7.24
C SER A 10 14.22 21.54 -5.79
N LEU A 11 12.95 21.27 -5.48
CA LEU A 11 12.35 21.18 -4.15
C LEU A 11 11.86 22.52 -3.56
N SER A 12 11.18 23.32 -4.37
CA SER A 12 10.15 24.22 -3.86
C SER A 12 8.79 23.69 -4.32
N THR A 13 8.13 22.92 -3.46
CA THR A 13 6.67 22.95 -3.35
C THR A 13 6.33 23.84 -2.14
N PRO A 14 6.24 25.18 -2.29
CA PRO A 14 5.76 26.03 -1.22
C PRO A 14 4.24 26.13 -1.31
N ALA A 15 3.54 25.08 -0.92
CA ALA A 15 2.10 25.11 -0.66
C ALA A 15 1.73 24.04 0.38
N GLY A 16 1.55 24.46 1.63
CA GLY A 16 1.02 23.62 2.71
C GLY A 16 2.08 22.94 3.58
N SER A 17 2.77 23.68 4.45
CA SER A 17 3.57 23.05 5.51
C SER A 17 2.72 22.24 6.51
N ASP A 18 1.42 22.53 6.60
CA ASP A 18 0.44 21.74 7.37
C ASP A 18 -0.05 20.51 6.60
N ASP A 19 -0.35 20.65 5.30
CA ASP A 19 -0.73 19.53 4.43
C ASP A 19 0.43 18.54 4.27
N ALA A 20 1.66 19.01 4.02
CA ALA A 20 2.82 18.13 3.89
C ALA A 20 3.08 17.33 5.18
N ALA A 21 2.99 17.95 6.36
CA ALA A 21 3.15 17.24 7.63
C ALA A 21 2.02 16.24 7.90
N THR A 22 0.79 16.59 7.53
CA THR A 22 -0.38 15.71 7.63
C THR A 22 -0.26 14.53 6.67
N THR A 23 0.11 14.78 5.42
CA THR A 23 0.38 13.79 4.39
C THR A 23 1.50 12.85 4.82
N ASP A 24 2.63 13.36 5.31
CA ASP A 24 3.76 12.55 5.78
C ASP A 24 3.36 11.64 6.96
N THR A 25 2.51 12.14 7.87
CA THR A 25 1.93 11.35 8.97
C THR A 25 1.01 10.24 8.45
N ILE A 26 0.22 10.52 7.41
CA ILE A 26 -0.64 9.52 6.77
C ILE A 26 0.21 8.50 5.99
N PHE A 27 1.29 8.92 5.33
CA PHE A 27 2.23 8.00 4.70
C PHE A 27 2.87 7.07 5.73
N ASP A 28 3.27 7.59 6.90
CA ASP A 28 3.77 6.74 7.98
C ASP A 28 2.71 5.77 8.51
N LEU A 29 1.44 6.22 8.59
CA LEU A 29 0.30 5.34 8.88
C LEU A 29 0.20 4.18 7.86
N LEU A 30 0.44 4.48 6.57
CA LEU A 30 0.42 3.53 5.45
C LEU A 30 1.74 2.73 5.29
N SER A 31 2.77 2.99 6.09
CA SER A 31 3.97 2.13 6.14
C SER A 31 3.61 0.67 6.49
N ASP A 32 2.56 0.48 7.31
CA ASP A 32 2.04 -0.83 7.68
C ASP A 32 1.46 -1.59 6.47
N TRP A 33 2.03 -2.76 6.19
CA TRP A 33 1.65 -3.58 5.04
C TRP A 33 0.18 -4.02 5.08
N ARG A 34 -0.43 -4.20 6.27
CA ARG A 34 -1.85 -4.57 6.39
C ARG A 34 -2.73 -3.46 5.87
N ARG A 35 -2.38 -2.20 6.18
CA ARG A 35 -3.14 -1.04 5.72
C ARG A 35 -3.03 -0.87 4.22
N ARG A 36 -1.83 -1.07 3.65
CA ARG A 36 -1.65 -1.11 2.19
C ARG A 36 -2.42 -2.24 1.54
N ALA A 37 -2.46 -3.43 2.13
CA ALA A 37 -3.25 -4.54 1.61
C ALA A 37 -4.75 -4.21 1.58
N VAL A 38 -5.26 -3.52 2.61
CA VAL A 38 -6.66 -3.02 2.64
C VAL A 38 -6.90 -2.03 1.49
N LEU A 39 -6.07 -1.00 1.34
CA LEU A 39 -6.28 0.01 0.28
C LEU A 39 -6.22 -0.59 -1.12
N ARG A 40 -5.22 -1.44 -1.39
CA ARG A 40 -5.09 -2.12 -2.69
C ARG A 40 -6.30 -2.99 -3.02
N TYR A 41 -6.88 -3.64 -2.01
CA TYR A 41 -8.08 -4.44 -2.21
C TYR A 41 -9.30 -3.57 -2.54
N LEU A 42 -9.50 -2.47 -1.83
CA LEU A 42 -10.62 -1.54 -2.07
C LEU A 42 -10.49 -0.83 -3.42
N ASP A 43 -9.29 -0.38 -3.79
CA ASP A 43 -9.02 0.21 -5.10
C ASP A 43 -9.38 -0.75 -6.25
N GLY A 44 -9.02 -2.04 -6.10
CA GLY A 44 -9.39 -3.08 -7.07
C GLY A 44 -10.88 -3.39 -7.17
N HIS A 45 -11.70 -2.97 -6.21
CA HIS A 45 -13.15 -3.17 -6.17
C HIS A 45 -13.95 -1.90 -6.53
N GLY A 46 -13.32 -0.94 -7.23
CA GLY A 46 -13.99 0.29 -7.67
C GLY A 46 -13.84 1.46 -6.69
N GLY A 47 -12.98 1.34 -5.68
CA GLY A 47 -12.61 2.41 -4.74
C GLY A 47 -13.75 2.77 -3.79
N THR A 48 -14.80 3.41 -4.30
CA THR A 48 -15.92 3.95 -3.51
C THR A 48 -17.00 2.95 -3.17
N ASP A 49 -16.94 1.73 -3.72
CA ASP A 49 -17.93 0.70 -3.42
C ASP A 49 -17.77 0.18 -1.98
N GLN A 50 -18.90 -0.06 -1.33
CA GLN A 50 -18.91 -0.63 0.00
C GLN A 50 -18.55 -2.11 -0.05
N VAL A 51 -17.41 -2.45 0.55
CA VAL A 51 -16.89 -3.82 0.59
C VAL A 51 -16.98 -4.36 2.01
N PRO A 52 -17.51 -5.58 2.23
CA PRO A 52 -17.60 -6.14 3.56
C PRO A 52 -16.20 -6.40 4.14
N LEU A 53 -16.02 -6.06 5.42
CA LEU A 53 -14.74 -6.21 6.11
C LEU A 53 -14.27 -7.67 6.20
N SER A 54 -15.19 -8.63 6.11
CA SER A 54 -14.87 -10.05 6.01
C SER A 54 -14.02 -10.39 4.79
N ASP A 55 -14.30 -9.75 3.66
CA ASP A 55 -13.68 -10.06 2.38
C ASP A 55 -12.31 -9.38 2.29
N VAL A 56 -12.23 -8.16 2.83
CA VAL A 56 -10.96 -7.47 3.09
C VAL A 56 -10.07 -8.32 3.99
N ALA A 57 -10.61 -8.89 5.07
CA ALA A 57 -9.84 -9.74 5.98
C ALA A 57 -9.31 -10.98 5.28
N ASP A 58 -10.09 -11.60 4.39
CA ASP A 58 -9.66 -12.75 3.60
C ASP A 58 -8.52 -12.40 2.65
N HIS A 59 -8.64 -11.26 1.97
CA HIS A 59 -7.58 -10.76 1.12
C HIS A 59 -6.30 -10.50 1.92
N VAL A 60 -6.41 -9.89 3.10
CA VAL A 60 -5.25 -9.62 3.97
C VAL A 60 -4.62 -10.93 4.46
N VAL A 61 -5.40 -11.95 4.80
CA VAL A 61 -4.88 -13.28 5.16
C VAL A 61 -4.05 -13.85 4.01
N LEU A 62 -4.57 -13.81 2.78
CA LEU A 62 -3.89 -14.32 1.60
C LEU A 62 -2.62 -13.52 1.26
N ALA A 63 -2.70 -12.19 1.35
CA ALA A 63 -1.56 -11.32 1.10
C ALA A 63 -0.43 -11.56 2.11
N ALA A 64 -0.78 -11.89 3.35
CA ALA A 64 0.17 -12.08 4.43
C ALA A 64 0.96 -13.38 4.34
N ASP A 65 0.40 -14.41 3.72
CA ASP A 65 1.11 -15.66 3.41
C ASP A 65 2.34 -15.40 2.51
N GLY A 66 2.22 -14.43 1.58
CA GLY A 66 3.31 -14.00 0.71
C GLY A 66 4.27 -12.95 1.30
N GLN A 67 4.14 -12.56 2.58
CA GLN A 67 4.98 -11.53 3.21
C GLN A 67 6.03 -12.09 4.18
N ASP A 68 6.23 -13.42 4.22
CA ASP A 68 7.19 -14.10 5.11
C ASP A 68 7.03 -13.72 6.59
N THR A 69 5.87 -13.15 6.95
CA THR A 69 5.49 -12.79 8.31
C THR A 69 5.03 -14.05 9.04
N GLY A 70 5.97 -14.95 9.31
CA GLY A 70 5.83 -16.12 10.18
C GLY A 70 4.59 -16.97 9.88
N ALA A 71 4.69 -17.83 8.86
CA ALA A 71 3.82 -18.98 8.59
C ALA A 71 2.39 -18.82 9.15
N LEU A 72 1.57 -18.03 8.46
CA LEU A 72 0.14 -18.04 8.72
C LEU A 72 -0.35 -19.44 8.41
N ALA A 73 -0.99 -20.06 9.40
CA ALA A 73 -1.29 -21.46 9.32
C ALA A 73 -2.22 -21.75 8.12
N ALA A 74 -1.68 -22.44 7.12
CA ALA A 74 -2.32 -22.66 5.83
C ALA A 74 -3.44 -23.73 5.85
N THR A 75 -3.77 -24.31 7.00
CA THR A 75 -4.67 -25.49 7.09
C THR A 75 -5.68 -25.42 8.23
N GLY A 76 -6.93 -25.76 7.91
CA GLY A 76 -7.98 -26.10 8.88
C GLY A 76 -8.30 -25.01 9.91
N ASP A 77 -8.44 -25.41 11.17
CA ASP A 77 -8.81 -24.54 12.30
C ASP A 77 -7.83 -23.38 12.52
N ALA A 78 -6.57 -23.58 12.15
CA ALA A 78 -5.53 -22.58 12.34
C ALA A 78 -5.64 -21.42 11.32
N LEU A 79 -6.10 -21.70 10.09
CA LEU A 79 -6.48 -20.68 9.11
C LEU A 79 -7.72 -19.91 9.60
N LEU A 80 -8.71 -20.62 10.13
CA LEU A 80 -9.95 -20.00 10.63
C LEU A 80 -9.66 -19.08 11.83
N GLY A 81 -8.82 -19.53 12.76
CA GLY A 81 -8.36 -18.71 13.89
C GLY A 81 -7.53 -17.50 13.46
N THR A 82 -6.75 -17.64 12.40
CA THR A 82 -5.97 -16.55 11.79
C THR A 82 -6.87 -15.50 11.13
N ARG A 83 -7.82 -15.93 10.31
CA ARG A 83 -8.85 -15.08 9.70
C ARG A 83 -9.58 -14.26 10.76
N LYS A 84 -10.03 -14.92 11.83
CA LYS A 84 -10.71 -14.26 12.94
C LYS A 84 -9.81 -13.22 13.63
N ARG A 85 -8.54 -13.54 13.87
CA ARG A 85 -7.56 -12.60 14.45
C ARG A 85 -7.34 -11.38 13.56
N ILE A 86 -7.16 -11.58 12.26
CA ILE A 86 -6.97 -10.50 11.29
C ILE A 86 -8.23 -9.64 11.22
N HIS A 87 -9.43 -10.23 11.14
CA HIS A 87 -10.68 -9.48 11.14
C HIS A 87 -10.84 -8.59 12.40
N ILE A 88 -10.58 -9.14 13.59
CA ILE A 88 -10.61 -8.37 14.85
C ILE A 88 -9.59 -7.23 14.81
N SER A 89 -8.36 -7.51 14.37
CA SER A 89 -7.30 -6.50 14.29
C SER A 89 -7.64 -5.40 13.27
N LEU A 90 -8.20 -5.74 12.12
CA LEU A 90 -8.66 -4.77 11.14
C LEU A 90 -9.75 -3.89 11.74
N ARG A 91 -10.81 -4.50 12.30
CA ARG A 91 -11.96 -3.78 12.85
C ARG A 91 -11.61 -2.85 14.00
N HIS A 92 -10.70 -3.25 14.88
CA HIS A 92 -10.42 -2.51 16.13
C HIS A 92 -9.16 -1.67 16.09
N THR A 93 -8.27 -1.86 15.11
CA THR A 93 -6.98 -1.16 15.07
C THR A 93 -6.71 -0.50 13.75
N HIS A 94 -6.85 -1.20 12.63
CA HIS A 94 -6.44 -0.65 11.34
C HIS A 94 -7.52 0.23 10.72
N VAL A 95 -8.75 -0.27 10.62
CA VAL A 95 -9.88 0.45 10.01
C VAL A 95 -10.20 1.75 10.74
N PRO A 96 -10.33 1.80 12.08
CA PRO A 96 -10.61 3.05 12.79
C PRO A 96 -9.52 4.10 12.53
N LYS A 97 -8.25 3.71 12.58
CA LYS A 97 -7.12 4.64 12.33
C LYS A 97 -7.11 5.17 10.89
N LEU A 98 -7.49 4.35 9.91
CA LEU A 98 -7.60 4.78 8.51
C LEU A 98 -8.82 5.68 8.29
N ALA A 99 -9.91 5.42 9.00
CA ALA A 99 -11.10 6.27 8.98
C ALA A 99 -10.84 7.64 9.65
N ASP A 100 -10.17 7.65 10.79
CA ASP A 100 -9.77 8.89 11.49
C ASP A 100 -8.86 9.77 10.62
N ALA A 101 -8.04 9.14 9.77
CA ALA A 101 -7.18 9.82 8.80
C ALA A 101 -7.90 10.23 7.49
N GLY A 102 -9.19 9.92 7.34
CA GLY A 102 -9.97 10.23 6.14
C GLY A 102 -9.59 9.41 4.90
N VAL A 103 -8.84 8.33 5.07
CA VAL A 103 -8.36 7.47 3.98
C VAL A 103 -9.45 6.52 3.49
N LEU A 104 -10.32 6.06 4.40
CA LEU A 104 -11.46 5.21 4.10
C LEU A 104 -12.65 5.61 4.98
N GLU A 105 -13.83 5.13 4.61
CA GLU A 105 -15.03 5.19 5.43
C GLU A 105 -15.35 3.79 5.97
N PHE A 106 -15.82 3.71 7.21
CA PHE A 106 -16.23 2.45 7.84
C PHE A 106 -17.66 2.58 8.36
N ASP A 107 -18.54 1.71 7.88
CA ASP A 107 -19.89 1.56 8.39
C ASP A 107 -19.93 0.41 9.44
N PRO A 108 -20.06 0.72 10.74
CA PRO A 108 -20.14 -0.30 11.77
C PRO A 108 -21.47 -1.07 11.78
N GLU A 109 -22.54 -0.54 11.20
CA GLU A 109 -23.85 -1.21 11.12
C GLU A 109 -23.81 -2.32 10.07
N SER A 110 -23.32 -2.00 8.87
CA SER A 110 -23.18 -2.97 7.77
C SER A 110 -21.87 -3.76 7.80
N ASN A 111 -20.90 -3.35 8.65
CA ASN A 111 -19.55 -3.89 8.69
C ASN A 111 -18.82 -3.78 7.34
N THR A 112 -19.07 -2.71 6.60
CA THR A 112 -18.49 -2.44 5.28
C THR A 112 -17.48 -1.30 5.37
N VAL A 113 -16.52 -1.31 4.45
CA VAL A 113 -15.53 -0.26 4.27
C VAL A 113 -15.55 0.21 2.82
N ALA A 114 -15.31 1.49 2.60
CA ALA A 114 -15.19 2.08 1.27
C ALA A 114 -13.97 3.01 1.23
N LEU A 115 -13.27 3.07 0.10
CA LEU A 115 -12.13 3.97 -0.07
C LEU A 115 -12.64 5.41 -0.26
N CYS A 116 -11.98 6.35 0.41
CA CYS A 116 -12.19 7.78 0.17
C CYS A 116 -11.28 8.26 -0.96
N LYS A 117 -11.60 9.42 -1.54
CA LYS A 117 -10.75 10.08 -2.55
C LYS A 117 -9.31 10.26 -2.09
N THR A 118 -9.13 10.67 -0.84
CA THR A 118 -7.80 10.79 -0.21
C THR A 118 -7.04 9.47 -0.22
N GLY A 119 -7.72 8.35 0.06
CA GLY A 119 -7.09 7.03 0.04
C GLY A 119 -6.72 6.55 -1.35
N GLU A 120 -7.53 6.89 -2.36
CA GLU A 120 -7.25 6.62 -3.77
C GLU A 120 -6.01 7.38 -4.25
N GLU A 121 -5.94 8.68 -3.96
CA GLU A 121 -4.78 9.54 -4.30
C GLU A 121 -3.49 9.05 -3.62
N LEU A 122 -3.57 8.65 -2.35
CA LEU A 122 -2.44 8.11 -1.60
C LEU A 122 -1.97 6.74 -2.12
N ASP A 123 -2.88 5.83 -2.45
CA ASP A 123 -2.50 4.53 -3.02
C ASP A 123 -1.87 4.70 -4.41
N ALA A 124 -2.38 5.62 -5.23
CA ALA A 124 -1.78 5.99 -6.51
C ALA A 124 -0.36 6.57 -6.33
N GLN A 125 -0.16 7.45 -5.35
CA GLN A 125 1.16 8.01 -5.04
C GLN A 125 2.13 6.93 -4.55
N LEU A 126 1.70 6.01 -3.68
CA LEU A 126 2.50 4.87 -3.21
C LEU A 126 2.91 3.91 -4.34
N ARG A 127 2.07 3.75 -5.36
CA ARG A 127 2.42 2.96 -6.57
C ARG A 127 3.49 3.66 -7.39
N LYS A 128 3.32 4.96 -7.63
CA LYS A 128 4.28 5.77 -8.38
C LYS A 128 5.67 5.76 -7.73
N GLU A 129 5.77 5.90 -6.41
CA GLU A 129 7.05 5.83 -5.70
C GLU A 129 7.75 4.45 -5.78
N ARG A 130 7.01 3.38 -6.02
CA ARG A 130 7.58 2.04 -6.26
C ARG A 130 8.13 1.92 -7.67
N GLU A 131 7.45 2.52 -8.64
CA GLU A 131 7.89 2.55 -10.04
C GLU A 131 9.14 3.41 -10.20
N ASP A 132 9.17 4.59 -9.57
CA ASP A 132 10.32 5.49 -9.60
C ASP A 132 11.57 4.85 -8.97
N ARG A 133 11.43 4.11 -7.86
CA ARG A 133 12.53 3.32 -7.26
C ARG A 133 12.93 2.08 -8.07
N GLY A 134 12.05 1.60 -8.94
CA GLY A 134 12.33 0.48 -9.84
C GLY A 134 13.13 0.88 -11.09
N ALA A 135 13.19 2.18 -11.41
CA ALA A 135 13.86 2.69 -12.61
C ALA A 135 15.39 2.79 -12.47
N ASP A 136 15.92 2.78 -11.26
CA ASP A 136 17.38 2.87 -11.00
C ASP A 136 18.10 1.51 -11.04
N GLY A 137 17.38 0.41 -11.29
CA GLY A 137 17.93 -0.94 -11.42
C GLY A 137 18.34 -1.32 -12.85
N LYS A 138 19.08 -0.47 -13.57
CA LYS A 138 19.64 -0.83 -14.88
C LYS A 138 20.90 -1.69 -14.71
N SER A 139 20.73 -3.00 -14.91
CA SER A 139 21.63 -3.90 -15.66
C SER A 139 23.15 -3.71 -15.49
N ASP A 140 23.73 -4.37 -14.49
CA ASP A 140 25.11 -4.86 -14.57
C ASP A 140 25.08 -6.39 -14.41
N GLY A 141 24.88 -7.04 -15.55
CA GLY A 141 24.86 -8.49 -15.68
C GLY A 141 25.31 -8.89 -17.08
N ASP A 142 26.38 -8.26 -17.58
CA ASP A 142 27.20 -8.80 -18.66
C ASP A 142 27.87 -10.09 -18.16
N GLY A 143 27.08 -11.16 -18.10
CA GLY A 143 27.57 -12.51 -17.99
C GLY A 143 28.06 -12.94 -19.37
N ASP A 144 29.33 -12.66 -19.64
CA ASP A 144 30.14 -13.26 -20.70
C ASP A 144 29.99 -14.80 -20.65
N PHE A 145 29.08 -15.34 -21.47
CA PHE A 145 28.97 -16.78 -21.70
C PHE A 145 29.77 -17.10 -22.96
N VAL A 146 31.05 -17.40 -22.77
CA VAL A 146 31.90 -18.05 -23.75
C VAL A 146 31.34 -19.45 -24.04
N PRO A 147 30.93 -19.78 -25.28
CA PRO A 147 30.61 -21.15 -25.62
C PRO A 147 31.92 -21.94 -25.77
N GLU A 148 32.21 -22.80 -24.79
CA GLU A 148 33.30 -23.76 -24.90
C GLU A 148 32.91 -24.81 -25.94
N ALA A 149 33.64 -24.82 -27.06
CA ALA A 149 33.58 -25.86 -28.06
C ALA A 149 34.13 -27.17 -27.48
N THR A 150 33.33 -28.21 -27.53
CA THR A 150 33.76 -29.61 -27.38
C THR A 150 32.73 -30.42 -28.18
N GLY A 151 33.05 -31.26 -29.15
CA GLY A 151 34.27 -31.77 -29.75
C GLY A 151 33.81 -32.84 -30.74
#